data_AF-W4EKF6-F1
#
_entry.id   AF-W4EKF6-F1
#
_cell.length_a   1.000
_cell.length_b   1.000
_cell.length_c   1.000
_cell.angle_alpha   90.00
_cell.angle_beta   90.00
_cell.angle_gamma   90.00
#
_symmetry.space_group_name_H-M   'P 1'
#
loop_
_entity.id
_entity.type
_entity.pdbx_description
1 polymer ?
#
loop_
_entity_poly.entity_id
_entity_poly.type
_entity_poly.pdbx_seq_one_letter_code
_entity_poly.pdbx_strand_id
1 'polypeptide(L)' 'MKSIANRLRILRENAELSLDVLARDINYPDIQIKAWETDQILPQIEAIKLLAIYFDVAVDWILTGEQI' A
#
# COMPACT_ATOMS: atom_id res chain seq x y z
N MET A 1 -5.39 10.95 8.57
CA MET A 1 -4.77 10.43 7.34
C MET A 1 -3.52 11.27 7.08
N LYS A 2 -2.31 10.80 7.43
CA LYS A 2 -1.12 11.68 7.44
C LYS A 2 0.13 11.12 6.73
N SER A 3 0.16 9.85 6.32
CA SER A 3 1.31 9.25 5.60
C SER A 3 0.87 8.22 4.56
N ILE A 4 1.76 7.91 3.62
CA ILE A 4 1.58 6.82 2.64
C ILE A 4 1.30 5.50 3.39
N ALA A 5 2.05 5.21 4.45
CA ALA A 5 1.88 4.01 5.26
C ALA A 5 0.44 3.82 5.75
N ASN A 6 -0.16 4.88 6.31
CA ASN A 6 -1.53 4.84 6.80
C ASN A 6 -2.53 4.54 5.67
N ARG A 7 -2.33 5.10 4.48
CA ARG A 7 -3.22 4.86 3.33
C ARG A 7 -3.11 3.42 2.83
N LEU A 8 -1.89 2.88 2.73
CA LEU A 8 -1.68 1.48 2.35
C LEU A 8 -2.33 0.53 3.34
N ARG A 9 -2.17 0.79 4.63
CA ARG A 9 -2.82 0.01 5.68
C ARG A 9 -4.34 0.04 5.56
N ILE A 10 -4.92 1.22 5.35
CA ILE A 10 -6.37 1.38 5.18
C ILE A 10 -6.86 0.61 3.95
N LEU A 11 -6.16 0.70 2.81
CA LEU A 11 -6.53 -0.07 1.61
C LEU A 11 -6.55 -1.58 1.90
N ARG A 12 -5.50 -2.10 2.54
CA ARG A 12 -5.41 -3.52 2.90
C ARG A 12 -6.51 -3.95 3.86
N GLU A 13 -6.74 -3.18 4.93
CA GLU A 13 -7.74 -3.50 5.95
C GLU A 13 -9.17 -3.40 5.40
N ASN A 14 -9.47 -2.42 4.55
CA ASN A 14 -10.78 -2.30 3.88
C ASN A 14 -11.05 -3.42 2.87
N ALA A 15 -9.99 -3.99 2.28
CA ALA A 15 -10.08 -5.18 1.44
C ALA A 15 -10.11 -6.49 2.26
N GLU A 16 -10.11 -6.41 3.60
CA GLU A 16 -10.10 -7.55 4.52
C GLU A 16 -8.89 -8.50 4.34
N LEU A 17 -7.77 -7.96 3.86
CA LEU A 17 -6.57 -8.74 3.57
C LEU A 17 -5.62 -8.78 4.78
N SER A 18 -5.05 -9.96 5.04
CA SER A 18 -3.87 -10.07 5.89
C SER A 18 -2.61 -9.58 5.16
N LEU A 19 -1.54 -9.31 5.91
CA LEU A 19 -0.25 -8.91 5.32
C LEU A 19 0.30 -9.96 4.35
N ASP A 20 0.20 -11.24 4.69
CA ASP A 20 0.73 -12.34 3.87
C ASP A 20 -0.05 -12.56 2.57
N VAL A 21 -1.37 -12.29 2.56
CA VAL A 21 -2.18 -12.37 1.34
C VAL A 21 -1.80 -11.25 0.39
N LEU A 22 -1.80 -9.99 0.87
CA LEU A 22 -1.38 -8.87 0.03
C LEU A 22 0.02 -9.09 -0.53
N ALA A 23 0.97 -9.45 0.34
CA ALA A 23 2.36 -9.68 -0.05
C ALA A 23 2.49 -10.73 -1.15
N ARG A 24 1.76 -11.85 -1.03
CA ARG A 24 1.72 -12.91 -2.06
C ARG A 24 1.13 -12.41 -3.38
N ASP A 25 0.04 -11.67 -3.32
CA ASP A 25 -0.67 -11.19 -4.51
C ASP A 25 0.16 -10.18 -5.30
N ILE A 26 0.90 -9.32 -4.62
CA ILE A 26 1.78 -8.32 -5.25
C ILE A 26 3.25 -8.79 -5.36
N ASN A 27 3.53 -10.06 -5.05
CA ASN A 27 4.86 -10.68 -5.14
C ASN A 27 5.96 -9.92 -4.36
N TYR A 28 5.66 -9.57 -3.11
CA TYR A 28 6.59 -8.99 -2.15
C TYR A 28 6.68 -9.84 -0.88
N PRO A 29 7.76 -9.72 -0.09
CA PRO A 29 7.80 -10.27 1.27
C PRO A 29 6.81 -9.54 2.19
N ASP A 30 6.14 -10.28 3.08
CA ASP A 30 5.22 -9.75 4.11
C ASP A 30 5.90 -8.70 5.01
N ILE A 31 7.16 -8.93 5.37
CA ILE A 31 7.97 -8.00 6.16
C ILE A 31 8.15 -6.66 5.44
N GLN A 32 8.18 -6.65 4.11
CA GLN A 32 8.33 -5.44 3.33
C GLN A 32 7.02 -4.64 3.30
N ILE A 33 5.88 -5.32 3.14
CA ILE A 33 4.56 -4.69 3.28
C ILE A 33 4.40 -4.07 4.67
N LYS A 34 4.76 -4.82 5.72
CA LYS A 34 4.72 -4.33 7.10
C LYS A 34 5.59 -3.08 7.30
N ALA A 35 6.79 -3.07 6.73
CA ALA A 35 7.68 -1.92 6.79
C ALA A 35 7.07 -0.69 6.11
N TRP A 36 6.35 -0.88 5.00
CA TRP A 36 5.62 0.21 4.33
C TRP A 36 4.46 0.73 5.17
N GLU A 37 3.66 -0.15 5.76
CA GLU A 37 2.49 0.23 6.59
C GLU A 37 2.85 0.81 7.97
N THR A 38 4.13 0.78 8.35
CA THR A 38 4.63 1.32 9.63
C THR A 38 5.60 2.49 9.45
N ASP A 39 5.67 3.08 8.26
CA ASP A 39 6.57 4.19 7.91
C ASP A 39 8.06 3.87 8.14
N GLN A 40 8.44 2.60 8.27
CA GLN A 40 9.85 2.19 8.42
C GLN A 40 10.63 2.33 7.11
N ILE A 41 9.98 1.99 6.00
CA ILE A 41 10.55 2.06 4.65
C ILE A 41 9.50 2.67 3.72
N LEU A 42 9.90 3.61 2.87
CA LEU A 42 9.03 4.10 1.82
C LEU A 42 9.00 3.10 0.65
N PRO A 43 7.81 2.77 0.12
CA PRO A 43 7.70 1.94 -1.08
C PRO A 43 8.29 2.68 -2.29
N GLN A 44 8.94 1.93 -3.17
CA GLN A 44 9.44 2.46 -4.45
C GLN A 44 8.31 2.68 -5.43
N ILE A 45 8.57 3.43 -6.51
CA ILE A 45 7.53 3.82 -7.47
C ILE A 45 6.88 2.60 -8.15
N GLU A 46 7.64 1.53 -8.38
CA GLU A 46 7.13 0.26 -8.92
C GLU A 46 6.11 -0.39 -7.98
N ALA A 47 6.42 -0.43 -6.67
CA ALA A 47 5.50 -0.95 -5.66
C ALA A 47 4.24 -0.10 -5.55
N ILE A 48 4.37 1.23 -5.60
CA ILE A 48 3.23 2.16 -5.55
C ILE A 48 2.29 1.95 -6.74
N LYS A 49 2.84 1.80 -7.95
CA LYS A 49 2.04 1.50 -9.16
C LYS A 49 1.31 0.16 -9.03
N LEU A 50 1.98 -0.86 -8.51
CA LEU A 50 1.39 -2.18 -8.32
C LEU A 50 0.26 -2.16 -7.30
N LEU A 51 0.44 -1.46 -6.18
CA LEU A 51 -0.58 -1.25 -5.16
C LEU A 51 -1.78 -0.45 -5.71
N ALA A 52 -1.51 0.60 -6.52
CA ALA A 52 -2.55 1.37 -7.18
C ALA A 52 -3.42 0.50 -8.11
N ILE A 53 -2.79 -0.35 -8.92
CA ILE A 53 -3.49 -1.30 -9.80
C ILE A 53 -4.27 -2.33 -8.98
N TYR A 54 -3.64 -2.91 -7.95
CA TYR A 54 -4.24 -3.97 -7.15
C TYR A 54 -5.50 -3.49 -6.40
N PHE A 55 -5.46 -2.27 -5.84
CA PHE A 55 -6.57 -1.69 -5.10
C PHE A 55 -7.53 -0.84 -5.94
N ASP A 56 -7.30 -0.74 -7.25
CA ASP A 56 -8.07 0.11 -8.17
C ASP A 56 -8.19 1.57 -7.69
N VAL A 57 -7.04 2.17 -7.35
CA VAL A 57 -6.94 3.58 -6.91
C VAL A 57 -5.92 4.35 -7.74
N ALA A 58 -6.06 5.67 -7.80
CA ALA A 58 -5.05 6.52 -8.42
C ALA A 58 -3.73 6.49 -7.63
N VAL A 59 -2.60 6.48 -8.35
CA VAL A 59 -1.26 6.64 -7.75
C VAL A 59 -1.18 7.92 -6.94
N ASP A 60 -1.74 9.01 -7.46
CA ASP A 60 -1.74 10.31 -6.77
C ASP A 60 -2.46 10.23 -5.43
N TRP A 61 -3.57 9.50 -5.34
CA TRP A 61 -4.26 9.30 -4.07
C TRP A 61 -3.39 8.57 -3.04
N ILE A 62 -2.61 7.56 -3.46
CA ILE A 62 -1.65 6.89 -2.56
C ILE A 62 -0.59 7.87 -2.05
N LEU A 63 -0.15 8.81 -2.90
CA LEU A 63 0.91 9.77 -2.58
C LEU A 63 0.43 10.95 -1.72
N THR A 64 -0.71 11.54 -2.06
CA THR A 64 -1.22 12.78 -1.45
C THR A 64 -2.34 12.52 -0.46
N GLY A 65 -3.17 11.51 -0.71
CA GLY A 65 -4.43 11.27 0.00
C GLY A 65 -5.58 12.17 -0.44
N GLU A 66 -5.38 12.93 -1.52
CA GLU A 66 -6.39 13.80 -2.12
C GLU A 66 -7.06 13.06 -3.28
N GLN A 67 -8.39 13.13 -3.36
CA GLN A 67 -9.11 12.76 -4.60
C GLN A 67 -8.94 13.93 -5.57
N ILE A 68 -8.20 13.68 -6.65
CA ILE A 68 -8.07 14.61 -7.78
C ILE A 68 -9.15 14.27 -8.80
#